data_AF-A0A497GWZ8-F1
#
_entry.id   AF-A0A497GWZ8-F1
#
_cell.length_a   1.000
_cell.length_b   1.000
_cell.length_c   1.000
_cell.angle_alpha   90.00
_cell.angle_beta   90.00
_cell.angle_gamma   90.00
#
_symmetry.space_group_name_H-M   'P 1'
#
loop_
_entity.id
_entity.type
_entity.pdbx_description
1 polymer ?
#
loop_
_entity_poly.entity_id
_entity_poly.type
_entity_poly.pdbx_seq_one_letter_code
_entity_poly.pdbx_strand_id
1 'polypeptide(L)' 'IKGWTGLYELYLPEPYFRLAYDAGLGSKNSQGFGMVEVVKEP' A
#
# COMPACT_ATOMS: atom_id res chain seq x y z
N ILE A 1 -6.87 15.08 -6.76
CA ILE A 1 -5.73 14.88 -5.82
C ILE A 1 -4.60 14.25 -6.62
N LYS A 2 -3.35 14.70 -6.47
CA LYS A 2 -2.21 14.03 -7.12
C LYS A 2 -1.84 12.80 -6.30
N GLY A 3 -1.59 11.68 -6.96
CA GLY A 3 -1.20 10.41 -6.33
C GLY A 3 -0.14 9.70 -7.18
N TRP A 4 0.36 8.57 -6.67
CA TRP A 4 1.39 7.77 -7.30
C TRP A 4 0.89 6.33 -7.48
N THR A 5 1.21 5.73 -8.61
CA THR A 5 0.89 4.33 -8.94
C THR A 5 2.13 3.72 -9.60
N GLY A 6 2.53 2.54 -9.15
CA GLY A 6 3.71 1.85 -9.64
C GLY A 6 4.05 0.65 -8.76
N LEU A 7 5.12 -0.06 -9.14
CA LEU A 7 5.69 -1.12 -8.33
C LEU A 7 6.76 -0.53 -7.40
N TYR A 8 6.74 -0.96 -6.15
CA TYR A 8 7.63 -0.48 -5.10
C TYR A 8 8.10 -1.64 -4.23
N GLU A 9 9.32 -1.54 -3.72
CA GLU A 9 9.83 -2.41 -2.67
C GLU A 9 9.62 -1.75 -1.30
N LEU A 10 9.22 -2.56 -0.32
CA LEU A 10 8.80 -2.12 0.99
C LEU A 10 9.67 -2.81 2.05
N TYR A 11 10.43 -2.02 2.82
CA TYR A 11 11.22 -2.51 3.95
C TYR A 11 10.63 -1.99 5.26
N LEU A 12 9.89 -2.84 5.96
CA LEU A 12 9.20 -2.48 7.20
C LEU A 12 8.92 -3.71 8.08
N PRO A 13 8.70 -3.53 9.40
CA PRO A 13 8.17 -4.57 10.26
C PRO A 13 6.83 -5.11 9.78
N GLU A 14 6.66 -6.43 9.84
CA GLU A 14 5.47 -7.13 9.37
C GLU A 14 4.13 -6.60 9.93
N PRO A 15 4.00 -6.21 11.21
CA PRO A 15 2.74 -5.67 11.73
C PRO A 15 2.27 -4.40 11.03
N TYR A 16 3.19 -3.54 10.61
CA TYR A 16 2.86 -2.31 9.89
C TYR A 16 2.48 -2.59 8.45
N PHE A 17 3.10 -3.59 7.83
CA PHE A 17 2.70 -4.05 6.51
C PHE A 17 1.25 -4.55 6.53
N ARG A 18 0.90 -5.44 7.47
CA ARG A 18 -0.47 -5.96 7.58
C ARG A 18 -1.50 -4.86 7.79
N LEU A 19 -1.22 -3.91 8.68
CA LEU A 19 -2.09 -2.75 8.89
C LEU A 19 -2.32 -1.95 7.60
N ALA A 20 -1.24 -1.62 6.88
CA ALA A 20 -1.33 -0.86 5.64
C ALA A 20 -1.93 -1.67 4.48
N TYR A 21 -1.78 -2.98 4.48
CA TYR A 21 -2.38 -3.87 3.49
C TYR A 21 -3.91 -3.89 3.64
N ASP A 22 -4.40 -3.97 4.88
CA ASP A 22 -5.83 -4.00 5.19
C ASP A 22 -6.49 -2.61 5.09
N ALA A 23 -5.78 -1.56 5.49
CA ALA A 23 -6.32 -0.20 5.58
C ALA A 23 -5.91 0.74 4.43
N GLY A 24 -4.91 0.37 3.63
CA GLY A 24 -4.28 1.23 2.62
C GLY A 24 -3.12 2.07 3.17
N LEU A 25 -2.18 2.42 2.29
CA LEU A 25 -1.05 3.32 2.55
C LEU A 25 -1.47 4.80 2.44
N GLY A 26 -0.90 5.64 3.30
CA GLY A 26 -1.03 7.09 3.20
C GLY A 26 -2.38 7.62 3.72
N SER A 27 -3.12 8.35 2.88
CA SER A 27 -4.34 9.06 3.28
C SER A 27 -5.50 8.80 2.32
N LYS A 28 -6.71 9.13 2.76
CA LYS A 28 -7.96 9.01 1.98
C LYS A 28 -8.30 7.56 1.58
N ASN A 29 -7.92 6.59 2.41
CA ASN A 29 -8.19 5.18 2.12
C ASN A 29 -9.69 4.89 2.01
N SER A 30 -10.52 5.48 2.86
CA SER A 30 -11.99 5.38 2.77
C SER A 30 -12.59 6.06 1.53
N GLN A 31 -11.81 6.81 0.75
CA GLN A 31 -12.22 7.36 -0.56
C GLN A 31 -11.63 6.55 -1.73
N GLY A 32 -11.01 5.39 -1.46
CA GLY A 32 -10.50 4.46 -2.47
C GLY A 32 -9.04 4.63 -2.87
N PHE A 33 -8.21 5.28 -2.04
CA PHE A 33 -6.78 5.51 -2.34
C PHE A 33 -5.84 4.64 -1.50
N GLY A 34 -4.65 4.36 -2.02
CA GLY A 34 -3.55 3.76 -1.24
C GLY A 34 -3.61 2.25 -1.04
N MET A 35 -4.58 1.56 -1.64
CA MET A 35 -4.61 0.09 -1.64
C MET A 35 -3.43 -0.45 -2.47
N VAL A 36 -2.87 -1.56 -2.01
CA VAL A 36 -1.73 -2.23 -2.65
C VAL A 36 -1.97 -3.74 -2.71
N GLU A 37 -1.25 -4.41 -3.59
CA GLU A 37 -1.20 -5.86 -3.67
C GLU A 37 0.25 -6.34 -3.63
N VAL A 38 0.46 -7.57 -3.13
CA VAL A 38 1.78 -8.20 -3.18
C VAL A 38 1.95 -8.78 -4.58
N VAL A 39 2.92 -8.26 -5.32
CA VAL A 39 3.32 -8.81 -6.60
C VAL A 39 4.35 -9.91 -6.40
N LYS A 40 4.20 -11.02 -7.12
CA LYS A 40 5.28 -12.02 -7.24
C LYS A 40 6.18 -11.58 -8.39
N GLU A 41 7.49 -11.67 -8.19
CA GLU A 41 8.42 -11.60 -9.31
C GLU A 41 8.12 -12.75 -10.29
N PRO A 42 8.19 -12.50 -11.61
CA PRO A 42 7.88 -13.49 -12.65
C PRO A 42 8.85 -14.67 -12.68
#